data_AF-A0A6C0K8K1-F1
#
_entry.id   AF-A0A6C0K8K1-F1
#
_cell.length_a   1.000
_cell.length_b   1.000
_cell.length_c   1.000
_cell.angle_alpha   90.00
_cell.angle_beta   90.00
_cell.angle_gamma   90.00
#
_symmetry.space_group_name_H-M   'P 1'
#
loop_
_entity.id
_entity.type
_entity.pdbx_description
1 polymer ?
#
loop_
_entity_poly.entity_id
_entity_poly.type
_entity_poly.pdbx_seq_one_letter_code
_entity_poly.pdbx_strand_id
1 'polypeptide(L)'
;MSSNGIHHLRNVDIGGGATRIVVVEPPVLDLHVDLGEKLYEIRCKRDAISLHHESLKKQNDSFNKTIIILSLATAFTETLKSTLQLTDETVYGKTISNLAKIAPIGISTLTAIVSSLMKFRKYPERMETLTKASEKFNHTATRMRRLQEELSFVDEAAAKKMYIDEVMEFYRESLQEAEATIYPDVRQKYFKRAQDNIVKMQKNERTFMKTCRKLNAEMERMRMEPYDLKANRPIPVDTVDTPAGVLDLEDDASEKDVETPTGASETKDETPKAASKSWIKPSA
;
A
#
# COMPACT_ATOMS: atom_id res chain seq x y z
N MET A 1 -16.99 27.05 -11.50
CA MET A 1 -17.34 28.21 -12.35
C MET A 1 -16.22 28.35 -13.35
N SER A 2 -16.52 28.17 -14.64
CA SER A 2 -15.54 28.14 -15.73
C SER A 2 -15.19 29.59 -16.10
N SER A 3 -13.94 29.98 -15.93
CA SER A 3 -13.45 31.30 -16.33
C SER A 3 -13.04 31.24 -17.79
N ASN A 4 -13.83 31.86 -18.65
CA ASN A 4 -13.51 32.08 -20.06
C ASN A 4 -12.42 33.16 -20.14
N GLY A 5 -11.19 32.76 -20.45
CA GLY A 5 -10.11 33.69 -20.77
C GLY A 5 -10.39 34.42 -22.09
N ILE A 6 -10.73 35.70 -22.01
CA ILE A 6 -10.80 36.60 -23.16
C ILE A 6 -9.38 37.02 -23.50
N HIS A 7 -8.85 36.53 -24.63
CA HIS A 7 -7.54 36.94 -25.15
C HIS A 7 -7.63 38.34 -25.76
N HIS A 8 -7.13 39.36 -25.06
CA HIS A 8 -6.96 40.69 -25.64
C HIS A 8 -5.71 40.73 -26.53
N LEU A 9 -5.91 40.63 -27.84
CA LEU A 9 -4.86 40.86 -28.85
C LEU A 9 -4.61 42.38 -28.96
N ARG A 10 -3.49 42.86 -28.43
CA ARG A 10 -3.03 44.23 -28.65
C ARG A 10 -2.05 44.23 -29.82
N ASN A 11 -2.46 44.75 -30.98
CA ASN A 11 -1.56 44.96 -32.11
C ASN A 11 -0.60 46.10 -31.77
N VAL A 12 0.69 45.81 -31.73
CA VAL A 12 1.76 46.82 -31.66
C VAL A 12 2.38 46.88 -33.05
N ASP A 13 2.15 47.98 -33.75
CA ASP A 13 2.66 48.21 -35.10
C ASP A 13 4.07 48.83 -34.97
N ILE A 14 5.10 48.02 -35.25
CA ILE A 14 6.49 48.50 -35.39
C ILE A 14 6.84 48.27 -36.85
N GLY A 15 7.06 49.37 -37.58
CA GLY A 15 7.23 49.36 -39.01
C GLY A 15 8.30 48.40 -39.53
N GLY A 16 7.98 47.75 -40.65
CA GLY A 16 8.95 47.08 -41.52
C GLY A 16 9.35 45.67 -41.09
N GLY A 17 8.47 44.69 -41.30
CA GLY A 17 8.73 43.26 -41.09
C GLY A 17 7.91 42.72 -39.91
N ALA A 18 6.70 42.24 -40.21
CA ALA A 18 5.72 41.79 -39.22
C ALA A 18 6.19 40.54 -38.46
N THR A 19 7.03 40.75 -37.45
CA THR A 19 7.36 39.75 -36.45
C THR A 19 6.19 39.72 -35.48
N ARG A 20 5.32 38.71 -35.60
CA ARG A 20 4.15 38.54 -34.73
C ARG A 20 4.64 38.11 -33.34
N ILE A 21 4.94 39.08 -32.48
CA ILE A 21 5.30 38.82 -31.09
C ILE A 21 4.00 38.45 -30.36
N VAL A 22 3.79 37.15 -30.17
CA VAL A 22 2.72 36.66 -29.28
C VAL A 22 3.20 36.89 -27.85
N VAL A 23 2.80 38.01 -27.25
CA VAL A 23 2.95 38.23 -25.81
C VAL A 23 1.93 37.31 -25.14
N VAL A 24 2.35 36.07 -24.86
CA VAL A 24 1.61 35.16 -23.99
C VAL A 24 1.83 35.69 -22.58
N GLU A 25 0.83 36.36 -22.00
CA GLU A 25 0.85 36.64 -20.57
C GLU A 25 1.02 35.30 -19.83
N PRO A 26 2.04 35.17 -18.97
CA PRO A 26 2.26 33.92 -18.26
C PRO A 26 1.01 33.63 -17.41
N PRO A 27 0.56 32.36 -17.36
CA PRO A 27 -0.59 32.00 -16.53
C PRO A 27 -0.32 32.44 -15.10
N VAL A 28 -1.34 33.06 -14.48
CA VAL A 28 -1.27 33.50 -13.09
C VAL A 28 -1.05 32.26 -12.21
N LEU A 29 0.17 32.11 -11.70
CA LEU A 29 0.55 30.99 -10.85
C LEU A 29 0.05 31.26 -9.43
N ASP A 30 -1.02 30.57 -9.04
CA ASP A 30 -1.43 30.48 -7.64
C ASP A 30 -0.59 29.39 -6.94
N LEU A 31 0.37 29.82 -6.13
CA LEU A 31 1.29 28.92 -5.45
C LEU A 31 0.57 28.01 -4.46
N HIS A 32 -0.53 28.45 -3.83
CA HIS A 32 -1.26 27.62 -2.88
C HIS A 32 -1.93 26.45 -3.59
N VAL A 33 -2.54 26.71 -4.75
CA VAL A 33 -3.24 25.69 -5.52
C VAL A 33 -2.26 24.71 -6.16
N ASP A 34 -1.24 25.22 -6.87
CA ASP A 34 -0.28 24.38 -7.60
C ASP A 34 0.54 23.50 -6.64
N LEU A 35 0.98 24.06 -5.50
CA LEU A 35 1.70 23.29 -4.48
C LEU A 35 0.81 22.20 -3.85
N GLY A 36 -0.47 22.49 -3.64
CA GLY A 36 -1.45 21.51 -3.15
C GLY A 36 -1.66 20.34 -4.11
N GLU A 37 -1.81 20.62 -5.41
CA GLU A 37 -1.96 19.60 -6.45
C GLU A 37 -0.71 18.72 -6.58
N LYS A 38 0.47 19.33 -6.62
CA LYS A 38 1.74 18.59 -6.69
C LYS A 38 2.02 17.78 -5.44
N LEU A 39 1.69 18.30 -4.26
CA LEU A 39 1.82 17.57 -3.00
C LEU A 39 0.90 16.35 -2.97
N TYR A 40 -0.32 16.47 -3.49
CA TYR A 40 -1.24 15.34 -3.65
C TYR A 40 -0.66 14.28 -4.59
N GLU A 41 -0.11 14.70 -5.73
CA GLU A 41 0.53 13.78 -6.67
C GLU A 41 1.71 13.05 -6.03
N ILE A 42 2.68 13.79 -5.45
CA ILE A 42 3.85 13.23 -4.75
C ILE A 42 3.42 12.23 -3.69
N ARG A 43 2.37 12.53 -2.92
CA ARG A 43 1.80 11.61 -1.93
C ARG A 43 1.28 10.32 -2.58
N CYS A 44 0.51 10.43 -3.66
CA CYS A 44 -0.01 9.26 -4.38
C CYS A 44 1.12 8.37 -4.92
N LYS A 45 2.13 8.98 -5.56
CA LYS A 45 3.27 8.26 -6.14
C LYS A 45 4.11 7.57 -5.06
N ARG A 46 4.35 8.25 -3.94
CA ARG A 46 5.03 7.69 -2.77
C ARG A 46 4.28 6.48 -2.21
N ASP A 47 2.98 6.62 -1.97
CA ASP A 47 2.17 5.53 -1.40
C ASP A 47 2.15 4.32 -2.35
N ALA A 48 2.17 4.55 -3.67
CA ALA A 48 2.32 3.49 -4.67
C ALA A 48 3.67 2.77 -4.57
N ILE A 49 4.78 3.50 -4.37
CA ILE A 49 6.11 2.92 -4.13
C ILE A 49 6.10 2.07 -2.85
N SER A 50 5.52 2.56 -1.77
CA SER A 50 5.41 1.82 -0.50
C SER A 50 4.57 0.54 -0.65
N LEU A 51 3.46 0.60 -1.40
CA LEU A 51 2.64 -0.58 -1.71
C LEU A 51 3.41 -1.60 -2.57
N HIS A 52 4.23 -1.13 -3.51
CA HIS A 52 5.08 -2.02 -4.29
C HIS A 52 6.13 -2.71 -3.41
N HIS A 53 6.77 -1.95 -2.52
CA HIS A 53 7.75 -2.46 -1.55
C HIS A 53 7.12 -3.53 -0.66
N GLU A 54 5.93 -3.27 -0.09
CA GLU A 54 5.19 -4.25 0.71
C GLU A 54 4.89 -5.53 -0.08
N SER A 55 4.50 -5.42 -1.35
CA SER A 55 4.25 -6.59 -2.18
C SER A 55 5.52 -7.41 -2.46
N LEU A 56 6.68 -6.76 -2.64
CA LEU A 56 7.94 -7.48 -2.81
C LEU A 56 8.36 -8.18 -1.52
N LYS A 57 8.18 -7.52 -0.37
CA LYS A 57 8.42 -8.12 0.94
C LYS A 57 7.57 -9.38 1.14
N LYS A 58 6.25 -9.31 0.86
CA LYS A 58 5.35 -10.48 0.95
C LYS A 58 5.77 -11.63 0.04
N GLN A 59 6.23 -11.34 -1.17
CA GLN A 59 6.73 -12.38 -2.09
C GLN A 59 8.00 -13.03 -1.54
N ASN A 60 8.97 -12.23 -1.07
CA ASN A 60 10.19 -12.73 -0.44
C ASN A 60 9.88 -13.62 0.77
N ASP A 61 9.01 -13.14 1.68
CA ASP A 61 8.57 -13.90 2.85
C ASP A 61 7.88 -15.21 2.47
N SER A 62 7.09 -15.22 1.38
CA SER A 62 6.46 -16.44 0.86
C SER A 62 7.48 -17.47 0.38
N PHE A 63 8.55 -17.05 -0.29
CA PHE A 63 9.63 -17.95 -0.71
C PHE A 63 10.37 -18.51 0.51
N ASN A 64 10.71 -17.67 1.48
CA ASN A 64 11.35 -18.09 2.72
C ASN A 64 10.51 -19.11 3.48
N LYS A 65 9.21 -18.85 3.65
CA LYS A 65 8.26 -19.81 4.25
C LYS A 65 8.21 -21.13 3.48
N THR A 66 8.21 -21.08 2.15
CA THR A 66 8.20 -22.29 1.30
C THR A 66 9.45 -23.13 1.51
N ILE A 67 10.64 -22.50 1.57
CA ILE A 67 11.92 -23.19 1.81
C ILE A 67 11.91 -23.87 3.19
N ILE A 68 11.40 -23.21 4.22
CA ILE A 68 11.29 -23.78 5.56
C ILE A 68 10.37 -25.01 5.54
N ILE A 69 9.19 -24.89 4.93
CA ILE A 69 8.21 -25.99 4.84
C ILE A 69 8.82 -27.18 4.09
N LEU A 70 9.50 -26.95 2.96
CA LEU A 70 10.14 -28.02 2.20
C LEU A 70 11.28 -28.67 3.00
N SER A 71 12.05 -27.90 3.75
CA SER A 71 13.14 -28.42 4.60
C SER A 71 12.61 -29.29 5.73
N LEU A 72 11.51 -28.86 6.39
CA LEU A 72 10.80 -29.65 7.39
C LEU A 72 10.20 -30.91 6.78
N ALA A 73 9.62 -30.82 5.58
CA ALA A 73 9.10 -31.98 4.85
C ALA A 73 10.20 -32.99 4.53
N THR A 74 11.39 -32.55 4.09
CA THR A 74 12.54 -33.45 3.89
C THR A 74 12.89 -34.19 5.18
N ALA A 75 13.08 -33.47 6.29
CA ALA A 75 13.41 -34.07 7.59
C ALA A 75 12.33 -35.06 8.03
N PHE A 76 11.05 -34.70 7.89
CA PHE A 76 9.92 -35.57 8.19
C PHE A 76 9.94 -36.86 7.33
N THR A 77 10.19 -36.75 6.03
CA THR A 77 10.31 -37.93 5.16
C THR A 77 11.50 -38.80 5.53
N GLU A 78 12.61 -38.24 5.97
CA GLU A 78 13.76 -39.01 6.45
C GLU A 78 13.47 -39.74 7.76
N THR A 79 12.80 -39.07 8.70
CA THR A 79 12.35 -39.70 9.94
C THR A 79 11.38 -40.84 9.66
N LEU A 80 10.35 -40.62 8.83
CA LEU A 80 9.42 -41.69 8.44
C LEU A 80 10.13 -42.87 7.78
N LYS A 81 11.03 -42.58 6.83
CA LYS A 81 11.86 -43.60 6.16
C LYS A 81 12.62 -44.44 7.17
N SER A 82 13.24 -43.81 8.17
CA SER A 82 14.05 -44.48 9.20
C SER A 82 13.19 -45.26 10.19
N THR A 83 12.17 -44.63 10.77
CA THR A 83 11.32 -45.22 11.82
C THR A 83 10.50 -46.40 11.32
N LEU A 84 9.95 -46.31 10.10
CA LEU A 84 9.13 -47.37 9.52
C LEU A 84 9.94 -48.38 8.68
N GLN A 85 11.26 -48.18 8.59
CA GLN A 85 12.17 -48.99 7.76
C GLN A 85 11.64 -49.18 6.33
N LEU A 86 11.06 -48.13 5.75
CA LEU A 86 10.37 -48.17 4.45
C LEU A 86 11.29 -48.56 3.28
N THR A 87 12.60 -48.61 3.51
CA THR A 87 13.60 -49.10 2.56
C THR A 87 13.63 -50.62 2.41
N ASP A 88 12.96 -51.39 3.27
CA ASP A 88 12.90 -52.84 3.15
C ASP A 88 12.00 -53.28 1.98
N GLU A 89 12.64 -53.79 0.92
CA GLU A 89 11.97 -54.23 -0.30
C GLU A 89 11.12 -55.50 -0.08
N THR A 90 11.42 -56.29 0.95
CA THR A 90 10.72 -57.56 1.22
C THR A 90 9.35 -57.34 1.87
N VAL A 91 9.21 -56.28 2.67
CA VAL A 91 8.00 -55.99 3.46
C VAL A 91 7.01 -55.11 2.70
N TYR A 92 7.50 -54.06 2.03
CA TYR A 92 6.65 -53.03 1.39
C TYR A 92 6.66 -53.08 -0.14
N GLY A 93 7.45 -53.98 -0.73
CA GLY A 93 7.62 -54.10 -2.16
C GLY A 93 8.54 -53.04 -2.76
N LYS A 94 8.99 -53.32 -3.99
CA LYS A 94 10.01 -52.54 -4.70
C LYS A 94 9.61 -51.08 -4.95
N THR A 95 8.33 -50.81 -5.18
CA THR A 95 7.83 -49.47 -5.53
C THR A 95 7.90 -48.50 -4.35
N ILE A 96 7.42 -48.91 -3.17
CA ILE A 96 7.39 -48.07 -1.97
C ILE A 96 8.81 -47.84 -1.45
N SER A 97 9.64 -48.87 -1.43
CA SER A 97 11.04 -48.75 -1.01
C SER A 97 11.84 -47.82 -1.91
N ASN A 98 11.69 -47.90 -3.24
CA ASN A 98 12.36 -46.99 -4.15
C ASN A 98 11.84 -45.55 -4.01
N LEU A 99 10.54 -45.36 -3.80
CA LEU A 99 9.98 -44.03 -3.57
C LEU A 99 10.51 -43.42 -2.26
N ALA A 100 10.57 -44.18 -1.17
CA ALA A 100 11.11 -43.73 0.10
C ALA A 100 12.61 -43.36 0.04
N LYS A 101 13.38 -44.03 -0.82
CA LYS A 101 14.79 -43.68 -1.12
C LYS A 101 14.90 -42.36 -1.89
N ILE A 102 14.02 -42.14 -2.88
CA ILE A 102 14.11 -41.01 -3.81
C ILE A 102 13.43 -39.74 -3.27
N ALA A 103 12.38 -39.87 -2.45
CA ALA A 103 11.57 -38.74 -2.00
C ALA A 103 12.37 -37.62 -1.31
N PRO A 104 13.27 -37.89 -0.34
CA PRO A 104 14.08 -36.84 0.28
C PRO A 104 14.99 -36.12 -0.73
N ILE A 105 15.53 -36.85 -1.71
CA ILE A 105 16.37 -36.31 -2.79
C ILE A 105 15.54 -35.37 -3.68
N GLY A 106 14.31 -35.79 -4.03
CA GLY A 106 13.38 -35.00 -4.84
C GLY A 106 12.98 -33.69 -4.14
N ILE A 107 12.60 -33.76 -2.86
CA ILE A 107 12.23 -32.57 -2.07
C ILE A 107 13.45 -31.64 -1.93
N SER A 108 14.63 -32.17 -1.65
CA SER A 108 15.86 -31.36 -1.54
C SER A 108 16.22 -30.66 -2.85
N THR A 109 16.04 -31.35 -3.98
CA THR A 109 16.25 -30.75 -5.31
C THR A 109 15.24 -29.64 -5.58
N LEU A 110 13.97 -29.83 -5.23
CA LEU A 110 12.95 -28.79 -5.34
C LEU A 110 13.29 -27.56 -4.48
N THR A 111 13.73 -27.77 -3.23
CA THR A 111 14.18 -26.68 -2.35
C THR A 111 15.33 -25.90 -2.97
N ALA A 112 16.29 -26.57 -3.61
CA ALA A 112 17.40 -25.92 -4.30
C ALA A 112 16.93 -25.08 -5.50
N ILE A 113 15.97 -25.58 -6.29
CA ILE A 113 15.35 -24.84 -7.41
C ILE A 113 14.67 -23.59 -6.89
N VAL A 114 13.82 -23.72 -5.86
CA VAL A 114 13.10 -22.58 -5.26
C VAL A 114 14.08 -21.55 -4.70
N SER A 115 15.14 -21.99 -4.02
CA SER A 115 16.19 -21.12 -3.48
C SER A 115 16.93 -20.36 -4.58
N SER A 116 17.22 -21.03 -5.70
CA SER A 116 17.86 -20.41 -6.87
C SER A 116 16.95 -19.36 -7.51
N LEU A 117 15.66 -19.68 -7.72
CA LEU A 117 14.67 -18.74 -8.23
C LEU A 117 14.54 -17.49 -7.35
N MET A 118 14.56 -17.66 -6.03
CA MET A 118 14.55 -16.55 -5.07
C MET A 118 15.78 -15.65 -5.23
N LYS A 119 16.98 -16.24 -5.37
CA LYS A 119 18.23 -15.49 -5.60
C LYS A 119 18.20 -14.70 -6.91
N PHE A 120 17.69 -15.27 -8.00
CA PHE A 120 17.57 -14.57 -9.28
C PHE A 120 16.63 -13.36 -9.22
N ARG A 121 15.63 -13.38 -8.34
CA ARG A 121 14.67 -12.29 -8.19
C ARG A 121 15.25 -11.05 -7.50
N LYS A 122 16.41 -11.16 -6.84
CA LYS A 122 17.14 -10.03 -6.23
C LYS A 122 16.23 -9.13 -5.37
N TYR A 123 15.35 -9.74 -4.57
CA TYR A 123 14.40 -9.00 -3.74
C TYR A 123 15.05 -7.92 -2.85
N PRO A 124 16.19 -8.18 -2.17
CA PRO A 124 16.82 -7.17 -1.32
C PRO A 124 17.22 -5.90 -2.08
N GLU A 125 17.89 -6.06 -3.23
CA GLU A 125 18.34 -4.95 -4.09
C GLU A 125 17.14 -4.10 -4.58
N ARG A 126 16.06 -4.78 -4.99
CA ARG A 126 14.84 -4.11 -5.46
C ARG A 126 14.10 -3.38 -4.33
N MET A 127 14.04 -3.98 -3.15
CA MET A 127 13.44 -3.33 -1.98
C MET A 127 14.25 -2.10 -1.56
N GLU A 128 15.57 -2.18 -1.54
CA GLU A 128 16.45 -1.05 -1.25
C GLU A 128 16.23 0.11 -2.23
N THR A 129 16.13 -0.19 -3.53
CA THR A 129 15.86 0.82 -4.56
C THR A 129 14.52 1.52 -4.31
N LEU A 130 13.48 0.77 -3.95
CA LEU A 130 12.17 1.35 -3.60
C LEU A 130 12.22 2.18 -2.31
N THR A 131 13.00 1.78 -1.32
CA THR A 131 13.21 2.57 -0.09
C THR A 131 13.87 3.90 -0.40
N LYS A 132 14.96 3.91 -1.19
CA LYS A 132 15.64 5.13 -1.64
C LYS A 132 14.70 6.05 -2.43
N ALA A 133 13.90 5.48 -3.33
CA ALA A 133 12.88 6.25 -4.04
C ALA A 133 11.88 6.86 -3.06
N SER A 134 11.34 6.08 -2.12
CA SER A 134 10.40 6.54 -1.09
C SER A 134 10.98 7.66 -0.22
N GLU A 135 12.27 7.61 0.11
CA GLU A 135 12.98 8.65 0.86
C GLU A 135 13.03 9.97 0.08
N LYS A 136 13.35 9.94 -1.22
CA LYS A 136 13.31 11.12 -2.09
C LYS A 136 11.91 11.75 -2.12
N PHE A 137 10.87 10.94 -2.29
CA PHE A 137 9.49 11.44 -2.23
C PHE A 137 9.13 12.08 -0.89
N ASN A 138 9.60 11.51 0.23
CA ASN A 138 9.38 12.10 1.55
C ASN A 138 10.14 13.41 1.75
N HIS A 139 11.38 13.50 1.26
CA HIS A 139 12.14 14.75 1.26
C HIS A 139 11.40 15.84 0.47
N THR A 140 10.98 15.54 -0.76
CA THR A 140 10.22 16.45 -1.62
C THR A 140 8.92 16.91 -0.97
N ALA A 141 8.13 15.98 -0.42
CA ALA A 141 6.89 16.31 0.28
C ALA A 141 7.13 17.23 1.49
N THR A 142 8.25 17.04 2.20
CA THR A 142 8.62 17.89 3.34
C THR A 142 9.01 19.29 2.89
N ARG A 143 9.78 19.42 1.80
CA ARG A 143 10.11 20.72 1.20
C ARG A 143 8.88 21.48 0.72
N MET A 144 7.95 20.77 0.08
CA MET A 144 6.67 21.35 -0.34
C MET A 144 5.84 21.86 0.85
N ARG A 145 5.76 21.09 1.95
CA ARG A 145 5.02 21.54 3.14
C ARG A 145 5.65 22.76 3.80
N ARG A 146 6.99 22.81 3.90
CA ARG A 146 7.70 23.98 4.44
C ARG A 146 7.40 25.24 3.64
N LEU A 147 7.50 25.17 2.31
CA LEU A 147 7.14 26.30 1.46
C LEU A 147 5.66 26.70 1.63
N GLN A 148 4.76 25.74 1.81
CA GLN A 148 3.35 26.00 2.04
C GLN A 148 3.10 26.77 3.35
N GLU A 149 3.86 26.45 4.41
CA GLU A 149 3.83 27.14 5.70
C GLU A 149 4.43 28.55 5.61
N GLU A 150 5.56 28.69 4.90
CA GLU A 150 6.27 29.96 4.70
C GLU A 150 5.53 30.93 3.79
N LEU A 151 4.63 30.44 2.94
CA LEU A 151 3.88 31.24 1.98
C LEU A 151 3.06 32.37 2.63
N SER A 152 2.70 32.21 3.90
CA SER A 152 1.95 33.22 4.67
C SER A 152 2.85 34.32 5.28
N PHE A 153 4.18 34.13 5.26
CA PHE A 153 5.15 34.98 5.97
C PHE A 153 6.19 35.62 5.06
N VAL A 154 6.33 35.13 3.82
CA VAL A 154 7.35 35.56 2.85
C VAL A 154 6.71 36.34 1.71
N ASP A 155 7.44 37.31 1.16
CA ASP A 155 7.02 38.05 -0.03
C ASP A 155 6.79 37.13 -1.23
N GLU A 156 5.79 37.43 -2.04
CA GLU A 156 5.34 36.57 -3.15
C GLU A 156 6.45 36.32 -4.18
N ALA A 157 7.31 37.32 -4.44
CA ALA A 157 8.42 37.18 -5.38
C ALA A 157 9.51 36.24 -4.85
N ALA A 158 9.80 36.31 -3.54
CA ALA A 158 10.76 35.41 -2.90
C ALA A 158 10.23 33.97 -2.82
N ALA A 159 8.95 33.80 -2.52
CA ALA A 159 8.29 32.49 -2.51
C ALA A 159 8.29 31.83 -3.90
N LYS A 160 8.01 32.60 -4.97
CA LYS A 160 8.08 32.13 -6.36
C LYS A 160 9.48 31.65 -6.73
N LYS A 161 10.52 32.37 -6.29
CA LYS A 161 11.90 31.96 -6.53
C LYS A 161 12.21 30.62 -5.84
N MET A 162 11.90 30.50 -4.54
CA MET A 162 12.12 29.26 -3.79
C MET A 162 11.34 28.08 -4.38
N TYR A 163 10.12 28.33 -4.85
CA TYR A 163 9.30 27.32 -5.53
C TYR A 163 9.98 26.77 -6.78
N ILE A 164 10.45 27.65 -7.67
CA ILE A 164 11.04 27.29 -8.95
C ILE A 164 12.42 26.63 -8.76
N ASP A 165 13.26 27.23 -7.92
CA ASP A 165 14.66 26.82 -7.76
C ASP A 165 14.77 25.54 -6.93
N GLU A 166 14.03 25.42 -5.82
CA GLU A 166 14.18 24.28 -4.91
C GLU A 166 13.07 23.23 -5.09
N VAL A 167 11.81 23.64 -4.92
CA VAL A 167 10.70 22.68 -4.83
C VAL A 167 10.47 21.96 -6.15
N MET A 168 10.54 22.69 -7.26
CA MET A 168 10.33 22.13 -8.59
C MET A 168 11.48 21.26 -9.08
N GLU A 169 12.71 21.52 -8.63
CA GLU A 169 13.85 20.63 -8.86
C GLU A 169 13.61 19.27 -8.20
N PHE A 170 13.40 19.26 -6.87
CA PHE A 170 13.14 18.02 -6.12
C PHE A 170 11.90 17.26 -6.60
N TYR A 171 10.85 17.98 -7.00
CA TYR A 171 9.66 17.41 -7.60
C TYR A 171 9.99 16.62 -8.87
N ARG A 172 10.69 17.24 -9.83
CA ARG A 172 11.06 16.59 -11.10
C ARG A 172 11.96 15.37 -10.87
N GLU A 173 12.96 15.51 -10.00
CA GLU A 173 13.85 14.39 -9.64
C GLU A 173 13.08 13.21 -9.04
N SER A 174 12.12 13.48 -8.15
CA SER A 174 11.30 12.43 -7.55
C SER A 174 10.42 11.73 -8.59
N LEU A 175 9.86 12.48 -9.55
CA LEU A 175 9.09 11.90 -10.65
C LEU A 175 9.95 10.98 -11.52
N GLN A 176 11.14 11.45 -11.90
CA GLN A 176 12.09 10.67 -12.68
C GLN A 176 12.52 9.39 -11.92
N GLU A 177 12.71 9.48 -10.60
CA GLU A 177 13.04 8.32 -9.78
C GLU A 177 11.90 7.27 -9.78
N ALA A 178 10.64 7.70 -9.60
CA ALA A 178 9.49 6.78 -9.74
C ALA A 178 9.41 6.16 -11.14
N GLU A 179 9.82 6.91 -12.15
CA GLU A 179 9.86 6.45 -13.53
C GLU A 179 10.92 5.38 -13.77
N ALA A 180 12.10 5.56 -13.19
CA ALA A 180 13.21 4.61 -13.28
C ALA A 180 12.99 3.35 -12.41
N THR A 181 12.32 3.50 -11.25
CA THR A 181 12.27 2.43 -10.24
C THR A 181 11.18 1.39 -10.53
N ILE A 182 10.06 1.79 -11.15
CA ILE A 182 8.90 0.91 -11.35
C ILE A 182 8.50 0.87 -12.82
N TYR A 183 8.40 -0.34 -13.39
CA TYR A 183 7.90 -0.53 -14.75
C TYR A 183 6.47 0.03 -14.94
N PRO A 184 6.12 0.54 -16.14
CA PRO A 184 4.85 1.24 -16.36
C PRO A 184 3.59 0.44 -15.99
N ASP A 185 3.56 -0.85 -16.33
CA ASP A 185 2.46 -1.78 -16.06
C ASP A 185 2.25 -2.00 -14.55
N VAL A 186 3.36 -2.24 -13.84
CA VAL A 186 3.38 -2.42 -12.39
C VAL A 186 3.03 -1.12 -11.68
N ARG A 187 3.54 0.01 -12.20
CA ARG A 187 3.30 1.35 -11.66
C ARG A 187 1.82 1.70 -11.70
N GLN A 188 1.16 1.50 -12.84
CA GLN A 188 -0.27 1.81 -12.99
C GLN A 188 -1.13 1.06 -11.97
N LYS A 189 -0.83 -0.22 -11.73
CA LYS A 189 -1.52 -1.05 -10.74
C LYS A 189 -1.42 -0.46 -9.32
N TYR A 190 -0.21 -0.11 -8.86
CA TYR A 190 -0.02 0.42 -7.51
C TYR A 190 -0.51 1.86 -7.36
N PHE A 191 -0.41 2.67 -8.42
CA PHE A 191 -0.95 4.03 -8.44
C PHE A 191 -2.45 4.06 -8.27
N LYS A 192 -3.18 3.23 -9.03
CA LYS A 192 -4.63 3.11 -8.89
C LYS A 192 -5.00 2.71 -7.46
N ARG A 193 -4.31 1.71 -6.91
CA ARG A 193 -4.52 1.26 -5.53
C ARG A 193 -4.22 2.36 -4.49
N ALA A 194 -3.18 3.16 -4.69
CA ALA A 194 -2.85 4.28 -3.82
C ALA A 194 -3.94 5.37 -3.84
N GLN A 195 -4.43 5.72 -5.03
CA GLN A 195 -5.54 6.67 -5.18
C GLN A 195 -6.82 6.16 -4.50
N ASP A 196 -7.18 4.89 -4.73
CA ASP A 196 -8.33 4.26 -4.11
C ASP A 196 -8.22 4.28 -2.57
N ASN A 197 -7.04 4.02 -2.03
CA ASN A 197 -6.77 4.09 -0.59
C ASN A 197 -6.98 5.50 -0.03
N ILE A 198 -6.51 6.53 -0.74
CA ILE A 198 -6.67 7.93 -0.32
C ILE A 198 -8.16 8.32 -0.32
N VAL A 199 -8.90 7.98 -1.38
CA VAL A 199 -10.34 8.24 -1.47
C VAL A 199 -11.10 7.53 -0.35
N LYS A 200 -10.76 6.27 -0.07
CA LYS A 200 -11.35 5.49 1.03
C LYS A 200 -11.07 6.13 2.38
N MET A 201 -9.84 6.56 2.63
CA MET A 201 -9.44 7.24 3.86
C MET A 201 -10.22 8.55 4.05
N GLN A 202 -10.37 9.37 3.01
CA GLN A 202 -11.18 10.59 3.06
C GLN A 202 -12.66 10.30 3.35
N LYS A 203 -13.23 9.23 2.78
CA LYS A 203 -14.61 8.81 3.07
C LYS A 203 -14.78 8.39 4.53
N ASN A 204 -13.81 7.64 5.06
CA ASN A 204 -13.79 7.21 6.45
C ASN A 204 -13.69 8.42 7.40
N GLU A 205 -12.80 9.37 7.11
CA GLU A 205 -12.64 10.61 7.87
C GLU A 205 -13.94 11.44 7.91
N ARG A 206 -14.61 11.62 6.76
CA ARG A 206 -15.92 12.29 6.72
C ARG A 206 -16.97 11.59 7.57
N THR A 207 -16.93 10.26 7.62
CA THR A 207 -17.87 9.46 8.42
C THR A 207 -17.57 9.62 9.92
N PHE A 208 -16.30 9.55 10.30
CA PHE A 208 -15.84 9.80 11.66
C PHE A 208 -16.24 11.19 12.16
N MET A 209 -15.97 12.24 11.37
CA MET A 209 -16.34 13.62 11.72
C MET A 209 -17.85 13.81 11.91
N LYS A 210 -18.68 13.09 11.14
CA LYS A 210 -20.14 13.08 11.36
C LYS A 210 -20.51 12.44 12.69
N THR A 211 -19.88 11.34 13.06
CA THR A 211 -20.09 10.68 14.35
C THR A 211 -19.69 11.57 15.51
N CYS A 212 -18.52 12.21 15.45
CA CYS A 212 -18.08 13.16 16.48
C CYS A 212 -19.06 14.34 16.65
N ARG A 213 -19.58 14.90 15.54
CA ARG A 213 -20.59 15.97 15.60
C ARG A 213 -21.89 15.50 16.24
N LYS A 214 -22.35 14.28 15.94
CA LYS A 214 -23.54 13.69 16.56
C LYS A 214 -23.35 13.49 18.06
N LEU A 215 -22.21 12.91 18.46
CA LEU A 215 -21.89 12.67 19.86
C LEU A 215 -21.79 13.98 20.64
N ASN A 216 -21.13 15.00 20.10
CA ASN A 216 -21.07 16.31 20.74
C ASN A 216 -22.45 16.95 20.87
N ALA A 217 -23.32 16.84 19.85
CA ALA A 217 -24.68 17.34 19.93
C ALA A 217 -25.53 16.59 20.98
N GLU A 218 -25.32 15.28 21.14
CA GLU A 218 -25.96 14.46 22.15
C GLU A 218 -25.46 14.79 23.57
N MET A 219 -24.15 14.97 23.74
CA MET A 219 -23.54 15.42 24.99
C MET A 219 -24.08 16.78 25.43
N GLU A 220 -24.19 17.75 24.50
CA GLU A 220 -24.79 19.06 24.80
C GLU A 220 -26.30 18.94 25.11
N ARG A 221 -27.01 18.01 24.48
CA ARG A 221 -28.41 17.72 24.85
C ARG A 221 -28.54 17.20 26.26
N MET A 222 -27.75 16.20 26.65
CA MET A 222 -27.73 15.66 28.02
C MET A 222 -27.31 16.72 29.05
N ARG A 223 -26.43 17.66 28.65
CA ARG A 223 -26.03 18.79 29.51
C ARG A 223 -27.15 19.81 29.72
N MET A 224 -27.99 20.01 28.71
CA MET A 224 -29.11 20.95 28.73
C MET A 224 -30.41 20.33 29.25
N GLU A 225 -30.48 18.99 29.35
CA GLU A 225 -31.63 18.31 29.94
C GLU A 225 -31.62 18.58 31.45
N PRO A 226 -32.69 19.19 32.01
CA PRO A 226 -32.75 19.42 33.44
C PRO A 226 -32.73 18.06 34.15
N TYR A 227 -31.80 17.90 35.09
CA TYR A 227 -31.70 16.73 35.95
C TYR A 227 -33.07 16.49 36.61
N ASP A 228 -33.84 15.50 36.16
CA ASP A 228 -35.15 15.20 36.75
C ASP A 228 -34.94 14.52 38.11
N LEU A 229 -34.87 15.34 39.14
CA LEU A 229 -34.77 14.94 40.55
C LEU A 229 -35.96 14.05 41.02
N LYS A 230 -37.00 13.84 40.19
CA LYS A 230 -38.18 13.05 40.57
C LYS A 230 -38.16 11.59 40.09
N ALA A 231 -37.16 11.18 39.30
CA ALA A 231 -37.04 9.79 38.84
C ALA A 231 -36.18 8.89 39.73
N ASN A 232 -35.49 9.44 40.74
CA ASN A 232 -34.69 8.65 41.68
C ASN A 232 -35.52 8.30 42.92
N ARG A 233 -36.37 7.27 42.82
CA ARG A 233 -36.81 6.59 44.05
C ARG A 233 -35.58 5.89 44.63
N PRO A 234 -35.21 6.12 45.89
CA PRO A 234 -34.17 5.34 46.51
C PRO A 234 -34.57 3.86 46.45
N ILE A 235 -33.70 3.05 45.84
CA ILE A 235 -33.78 1.59 45.99
C ILE A 235 -33.65 1.33 47.49
N PRO A 236 -34.58 0.57 48.11
CA PRO A 236 -34.46 0.22 49.52
C PRO A 236 -33.15 -0.54 49.72
N VAL A 237 -32.31 -0.01 50.60
CA VAL A 237 -31.10 -0.68 51.07
C VAL A 237 -31.54 -1.76 52.05
N ASP A 238 -31.91 -2.92 51.54
CA ASP A 238 -32.02 -4.12 52.36
C ASP A 238 -30.68 -4.86 52.33
N THR A 239 -30.04 -4.81 53.50
CA THR A 239 -29.07 -5.76 54.07
C THR A 239 -27.90 -6.19 53.21
N VAL A 240 -26.76 -5.58 53.57
CA VAL A 240 -25.41 -6.14 53.50
C VAL A 240 -25.40 -7.59 53.98
N ASP A 241 -25.01 -8.50 53.09
CA ASP A 241 -24.27 -9.71 53.46
C ASP A 241 -22.98 -9.74 52.65
N THR A 242 -21.89 -9.38 53.32
CA THR A 242 -20.53 -9.57 52.85
C THR A 242 -20.15 -11.04 53.08
N PRO A 243 -19.52 -11.70 52.10
CA PRO A 243 -18.21 -12.30 52.40
C PRO A 243 -17.21 -11.96 51.30
N ALA A 244 -16.13 -11.26 51.63
CA ALA A 244 -14.87 -11.86 52.08
C ALA A 244 -14.26 -12.77 50.99
N GLY A 245 -13.30 -12.25 50.24
CA GLY A 245 -12.60 -13.06 49.23
C GLY A 245 -11.60 -12.29 48.38
N VAL A 246 -10.47 -11.92 48.98
CA VAL A 246 -9.12 -11.96 48.39
C VAL A 246 -8.86 -11.13 47.12
N LEU A 247 -8.10 -10.05 47.34
CA LEU A 247 -7.21 -9.43 46.36
C LEU A 247 -6.06 -10.40 46.07
N ASP A 248 -6.08 -11.02 44.89
CA ASP A 248 -4.88 -11.58 44.26
C ASP A 248 -4.62 -10.81 42.96
N LEU A 249 -3.63 -9.94 43.05
CA LEU A 249 -2.93 -9.30 41.94
C LEU A 249 -1.79 -10.24 41.55
N GLU A 250 -2.03 -11.22 40.70
CA GLU A 250 -0.96 -11.93 40.00
C GLU A 250 -1.32 -12.18 38.51
N ASP A 251 -0.37 -11.74 37.69
CA ASP A 251 0.17 -12.37 36.49
C ASP A 251 -0.46 -12.27 35.10
N ASP A 252 0.53 -12.21 34.19
CA ASP A 252 0.57 -12.69 32.81
C ASP A 252 0.04 -11.81 31.68
N ALA A 253 0.94 -10.94 31.23
CA ALA A 253 1.12 -10.69 29.81
C ALA A 253 1.67 -11.95 29.12
N SER A 254 0.77 -12.82 28.66
CA SER A 254 1.06 -13.82 27.64
C SER A 254 0.13 -13.67 26.43
N GLU A 255 0.76 -13.76 25.26
CA GLU A 255 0.22 -13.96 23.91
C GLU A 255 -1.16 -14.61 23.83
N LYS A 256 -2.08 -13.97 23.09
CA LYS A 256 -3.04 -14.70 22.25
C LYS A 256 -3.21 -14.03 20.90
N ASP A 257 -2.64 -14.71 19.91
CA ASP A 257 -3.01 -14.64 18.50
C ASP A 257 -4.54 -14.71 18.34
N VAL A 258 -5.10 -13.73 17.66
CA VAL A 258 -6.47 -13.79 17.14
C VAL A 258 -6.38 -14.18 15.67
N GLU A 259 -6.40 -15.49 15.44
CA GLU A 259 -6.92 -16.04 14.20
C GLU A 259 -8.44 -15.85 14.16
N THR A 260 -8.96 -15.47 12.99
CA THR A 260 -10.38 -15.65 12.61
C THR A 260 -10.46 -15.62 11.08
N PRO A 261 -11.50 -16.22 10.47
CA PRO A 261 -11.35 -17.50 9.80
C PRO A 261 -11.53 -17.39 8.28
N THR A 262 -11.04 -18.44 7.64
CA THR A 262 -11.40 -18.90 6.30
C THR A 262 -12.91 -18.97 6.11
N GLY A 263 -13.40 -18.27 5.07
CA GLY A 263 -14.75 -18.39 4.54
C GLY A 263 -14.69 -18.33 3.01
N ALA A 264 -15.10 -19.42 2.38
CA ALA A 264 -14.96 -19.75 0.97
C ALA A 264 -15.63 -18.75 0.01
N SER A 265 -15.03 -18.57 -1.17
CA SER A 265 -15.74 -18.15 -2.38
C SER A 265 -15.11 -18.85 -3.58
N GLU A 266 -15.97 -19.57 -4.28
CA GLU A 266 -15.71 -20.46 -5.40
C GLU A 266 -15.01 -19.77 -6.58
N THR A 267 -14.08 -20.52 -7.15
CA THR A 267 -13.53 -20.38 -8.50
C THR A 267 -14.61 -20.61 -9.54
N LYS A 268 -14.80 -19.65 -10.46
CA LYS A 268 -15.28 -19.95 -11.81
C LYS A 268 -14.15 -19.68 -12.80
N ASP A 269 -13.73 -20.78 -13.42
CA ASP A 269 -12.91 -20.85 -14.61
C ASP A 269 -13.54 -20.06 -15.76
N GLU A 270 -12.76 -19.18 -16.39
CA GLU A 270 -12.93 -18.85 -17.81
C GLU A 270 -11.58 -19.09 -18.50
N THR A 271 -11.52 -20.19 -19.23
CA THR A 271 -10.45 -20.51 -20.18
C THR A 271 -10.61 -19.66 -21.45
N PRO A 272 -9.50 -19.22 -22.07
CA PRO A 272 -9.55 -18.42 -23.29
C PRO A 272 -9.85 -19.29 -24.52
N LYS A 273 -10.84 -18.88 -25.31
CA LYS A 273 -11.13 -19.45 -26.64
C LYS A 273 -9.96 -19.19 -27.60
N ALA A 274 -9.31 -20.26 -28.02
CA ALA A 274 -8.35 -20.26 -29.11
C ALA A 274 -9.05 -19.93 -30.45
N ALA A 275 -8.60 -18.88 -31.11
CA ALA A 275 -8.98 -18.55 -32.48
C ALA A 275 -8.05 -19.30 -33.45
N SER A 276 -8.54 -20.37 -34.07
CA SER A 276 -7.90 -21.02 -35.20
C SER A 276 -8.21 -20.23 -36.49
N LYS A 277 -7.23 -19.50 -37.02
CA LYS A 277 -7.26 -19.00 -38.39
C LYS A 277 -6.45 -19.95 -39.27
N SER A 278 -7.16 -20.79 -40.01
CA SER A 278 -6.64 -21.55 -41.15
C SER A 278 -6.46 -20.62 -42.35
N TRP A 279 -5.25 -20.52 -42.89
CA TRP A 279 -5.00 -19.92 -44.20
C TRP A 279 -4.10 -20.85 -45.01
N ILE A 280 -4.41 -20.90 -46.32
CA ILE A 280 -3.70 -21.53 -47.45
C ILE A 280 -4.16 -22.95 -47.82
N LYS A 281 -5.01 -23.00 -48.86
CA LYS A 281 -5.10 -24.13 -49.81
C LYS A 281 -4.10 -23.86 -50.95
N PRO A 282 -3.42 -24.89 -51.50
CA PRO A 282 -2.72 -24.76 -52.77
C PRO A 282 -3.70 -24.94 -53.93
N SER A 283 -3.53 -24.13 -54.97
CA SER A 283 -4.16 -24.33 -56.29
C SER A 283 -3.09 -24.82 -57.28
N ALA A 284 -3.45 -25.88 -58.00
CA ALA A 284 -2.99 -26.34 -59.33
C ALA A 284 -1.52 -26.13 -59.72
#